data_AF-A0A9P1DGH3-F1
#
_entry.id   AF-A0A9P1DGH3-F1
#
_cell.length_a   1.000
_cell.length_b   1.000
_cell.length_c   1.000
_cell.angle_alpha   90.00
_cell.angle_beta   90.00
_cell.angle_gamma   90.00
#
_symmetry.space_group_name_H-M   'P 1'
#
loop_
_entity.id
_entity.type
_entity.pdbx_description
1 polymer ?
#
loop_
_entity_poly.entity_id
_entity_poly.type
_entity_poly.pdbx_seq_one_letter_code
_entity_poly.pdbx_strand_id
1 'polypeptide(L)'
;MSHSGSPIQELQTADNEFLHLIKIDIPRTFPEDPSFDAEQQKCLFRILKAYANLCPDVGYCQGMNFIVGLLLLVVQGGIFGQTLSPETEEETFWMFFSLMECSHLNGFYRRQFPLLQRYLWAFEELISSTLPELQQHFCKENLQHTVYLHQWFLTLFISSLPLPMVLVFWDAIICGGLQEILPISLSVLQLLKATLLKMKFEEIVSFFKTMRSQQQEDCDFESIARIAVLGSDSISIPDHILEVLRRPLPLRTDDLMVPKMQQAAVFSYIWKLHTPEQCHEKIEKVSDVSVRWC
;
A
#
# COMPACT_ATOMS: atom_id res chain seq x y z
N MET A 1 30.57 26.06 -1.86
CA MET A 1 30.36 24.77 -1.18
C MET A 1 29.05 24.21 -1.69
N SER A 2 29.14 23.32 -2.68
CA SER A 2 28.02 22.71 -3.38
C SER A 2 27.62 21.42 -2.66
N HIS A 3 26.56 21.46 -1.86
CA HIS A 3 25.91 20.23 -1.41
C HIS A 3 25.01 19.74 -2.55
N SER A 4 25.62 19.01 -3.49
CA SER A 4 24.97 18.37 -4.65
C SER A 4 24.65 16.90 -4.36
N GLY A 5 24.17 16.58 -3.16
CA GLY A 5 23.70 15.25 -2.79
C GLY A 5 22.18 15.23 -2.76
N SER A 6 21.57 14.13 -3.20
CA SER A 6 20.13 13.91 -3.00
C SER A 6 19.85 13.89 -1.49
N PRO A 7 18.84 14.60 -0.97
CA PRO A 7 18.56 14.70 0.47
C PRO A 7 18.26 13.34 1.11
N ILE A 8 17.86 12.35 0.32
CA ILE A 8 17.61 10.99 0.78
C ILE A 8 18.92 10.32 1.21
N GLN A 9 20.05 10.68 0.58
CA GLN A 9 21.36 10.11 0.92
C GLN A 9 21.74 10.41 2.37
N GLU A 10 21.43 11.60 2.89
CA GLU A 10 21.68 11.93 4.30
C GLU A 10 20.86 11.05 5.23
N LEU A 11 19.58 10.83 4.90
CA LEU A 11 18.66 9.95 5.63
C LEU A 11 19.08 8.47 5.57
N GLN A 12 19.91 8.06 4.63
CA GLN A 12 20.41 6.68 4.53
C GLN A 12 21.65 6.42 5.39
N THR A 13 22.32 7.46 5.86
CA THR A 13 23.60 7.30 6.58
C THR A 13 23.44 6.78 8.00
N ALA A 14 22.44 7.26 8.75
CA ALA A 14 22.25 6.92 10.15
C ALA A 14 21.54 5.56 10.32
N ASP A 15 22.08 4.70 11.18
CA ASP A 15 21.41 3.47 11.56
C ASP A 15 20.25 3.74 12.54
N ASN A 16 19.20 2.91 12.47
CA ASN A 16 18.04 2.98 13.35
C ASN A 16 17.67 1.60 13.91
N GLU A 17 16.77 1.58 14.89
CA GLU A 17 16.33 0.35 15.57
C GLU A 17 15.64 -0.67 14.64
N PHE A 18 15.13 -0.20 13.50
CA PHE A 18 14.37 -1.03 12.56
C PHE A 18 15.24 -1.79 11.55
N LEU A 19 16.55 -1.53 11.49
CA LEU A 19 17.42 -2.14 10.48
C LEU A 19 17.37 -3.66 10.43
N HIS A 20 17.24 -4.31 11.60
CA HIS A 20 17.17 -5.76 11.66
C HIS A 20 15.87 -6.29 11.01
N LEU A 21 14.74 -5.61 11.24
CA LEU A 21 13.45 -5.96 10.63
C LEU A 21 13.50 -5.76 9.11
N ILE A 22 14.04 -4.62 8.67
CA ILE A 22 14.17 -4.34 7.24
C ILE A 22 15.01 -5.44 6.57
N LYS A 23 16.17 -5.80 7.14
CA LYS A 23 17.06 -6.84 6.59
C LYS A 23 16.41 -8.23 6.48
N ILE A 24 15.53 -8.59 7.42
CA ILE A 24 14.77 -9.84 7.36
C ILE A 24 13.81 -9.85 6.16
N ASP A 25 13.28 -8.68 5.79
CA ASP A 25 12.21 -8.55 4.81
C ASP A 25 12.71 -8.37 3.37
N ILE A 26 13.91 -7.85 3.18
CA ILE A 26 14.52 -7.69 1.85
C ILE A 26 14.48 -8.98 1.02
N PRO A 27 15.05 -10.13 1.46
CA PRO A 27 15.15 -11.32 0.60
C PRO A 27 13.80 -12.02 0.33
N ARG A 28 12.74 -11.67 1.07
CA ARG A 28 11.39 -12.23 0.90
C ARG A 28 10.45 -11.31 0.11
N THR A 29 10.95 -10.19 -0.40
CA THR A 29 10.20 -9.24 -1.23
C THR A 29 10.38 -9.61 -2.70
N PHE A 30 9.29 -10.04 -3.36
CA PHE A 30 9.28 -10.55 -4.75
C PHE A 30 10.40 -11.55 -5.09
N PRO A 31 10.66 -12.59 -4.27
CA PRO A 31 11.75 -13.54 -4.53
C PRO A 31 11.58 -14.33 -5.84
N GLU A 32 10.35 -14.42 -6.35
CA GLU A 32 9.99 -15.08 -7.60
C GLU A 32 10.20 -14.22 -8.85
N ASP A 33 10.39 -12.90 -8.71
CA ASP A 33 10.50 -11.97 -9.84
C ASP A 33 11.98 -11.74 -10.20
N PRO A 34 12.44 -12.17 -11.39
CA PRO A 34 13.84 -12.00 -11.80
C PRO A 34 14.27 -10.53 -11.95
N SER A 35 13.32 -9.60 -12.13
CA SER A 35 13.62 -8.16 -12.20
C SER A 35 13.90 -7.55 -10.83
N PHE A 36 13.55 -8.24 -9.74
CA PHE A 36 13.82 -7.81 -8.37
C PHE A 36 15.19 -8.32 -7.87
N ASP A 37 16.24 -7.91 -8.57
CA ASP A 37 17.60 -8.39 -8.34
C ASP A 37 18.29 -7.77 -7.10
N ALA A 38 19.56 -8.10 -6.89
CA ALA A 38 20.34 -7.64 -5.74
C ALA A 38 20.46 -6.11 -5.64
N GLU A 39 20.45 -5.38 -6.75
CA GLU A 39 20.49 -3.92 -6.76
C GLU A 39 19.15 -3.32 -6.34
N GLN A 40 18.02 -3.91 -6.76
CA GLN A 40 16.67 -3.53 -6.32
C GLN A 40 16.51 -3.81 -4.82
N GLN A 41 17.04 -4.93 -4.33
CA GLN A 41 17.07 -5.24 -2.89
C GLN A 41 17.88 -4.21 -2.09
N LYS A 42 19.03 -3.75 -2.61
CA LYS A 42 19.80 -2.66 -1.98
C LYS A 42 19.05 -1.33 -2.02
N CYS A 43 18.38 -1.02 -3.12
CA CYS A 43 17.55 0.18 -3.27
C CYS A 43 16.38 0.16 -2.28
N LEU A 44 15.64 -0.95 -2.21
CA LEU A 44 14.58 -1.20 -1.24
C LEU A 44 15.05 -0.98 0.19
N PHE A 45 16.21 -1.54 0.56
CA PHE A 45 16.81 -1.36 1.88
C PHE A 45 17.08 0.12 2.19
N ARG A 46 17.67 0.86 1.25
CA ARG A 46 17.98 2.28 1.41
C ARG A 46 16.72 3.14 1.54
N ILE A 47 15.69 2.89 0.74
CA ILE A 47 14.41 3.62 0.80
C ILE A 47 13.71 3.39 2.14
N LEU A 48 13.58 2.13 2.57
CA LEU A 48 12.94 1.80 3.85
C LEU A 48 13.71 2.37 5.05
N LYS A 49 15.05 2.32 5.00
CA LYS A 49 15.92 2.93 6.01
C LYS A 49 15.70 4.44 6.08
N ALA A 50 15.70 5.12 4.92
CA ALA A 50 15.50 6.56 4.84
C ALA A 50 14.13 6.96 5.39
N TYR A 51 13.06 6.23 5.06
CA TYR A 51 11.71 6.51 5.57
C TYR A 51 11.64 6.34 7.09
N ALA A 52 12.20 5.24 7.62
CA ALA A 52 12.21 5.00 9.06
C ALA A 52 13.00 6.08 9.84
N ASN A 53 14.05 6.67 9.23
CA ASN A 53 14.78 7.80 9.79
C ASN A 53 14.01 9.12 9.70
N LEU A 54 13.26 9.34 8.62
CA LEU A 54 12.48 10.55 8.42
C LEU A 54 11.21 10.58 9.28
N CYS A 55 10.56 9.43 9.43
CA CYS A 55 9.28 9.26 10.13
C CYS A 55 9.42 8.25 11.28
N PRO A 56 10.21 8.54 12.32
CA PRO A 56 10.48 7.58 13.41
C PRO A 56 9.23 7.16 14.20
N ASP A 57 8.17 7.97 14.18
CA ASP A 57 6.90 7.65 14.86
C ASP A 57 6.17 6.46 14.23
N VAL A 58 6.40 6.24 12.94
CA VAL A 58 5.92 5.08 12.19
C VAL A 58 7.04 4.05 12.10
N GLY A 59 8.25 4.51 11.80
CA GLY A 59 9.43 3.68 11.61
C GLY A 59 9.26 2.76 10.41
N TYR A 60 9.58 1.48 10.63
CA TYR A 60 9.30 0.42 9.67
C TYR A 60 8.37 -0.62 10.28
N CYS A 61 7.33 -0.98 9.52
CA CYS A 61 6.45 -2.09 9.83
C CYS A 61 6.48 -3.11 8.68
N GLN A 62 6.43 -4.39 9.04
CA GLN A 62 6.31 -5.48 8.08
C GLN A 62 5.13 -5.23 7.13
N GLY A 63 5.37 -5.42 5.83
CA GLY A 63 4.41 -5.11 4.77
C GLY A 63 4.84 -3.91 3.92
N MET A 64 5.51 -2.91 4.50
CA MET A 64 6.01 -1.74 3.76
C MET A 64 7.00 -2.11 2.66
N ASN A 65 7.76 -3.18 2.86
CA ASN A 65 8.70 -3.72 1.87
C ASN A 65 8.00 -4.09 0.55
N PHE A 66 6.77 -4.59 0.60
CA PHE A 66 6.00 -4.90 -0.60
C PHE A 66 5.52 -3.64 -1.32
N ILE A 67 5.08 -2.62 -0.56
CA ILE A 67 4.67 -1.31 -1.12
C ILE A 67 5.84 -0.69 -1.89
N VAL A 68 7.00 -0.56 -1.26
CA VAL A 68 8.20 0.00 -1.90
C VAL A 68 8.69 -0.89 -3.04
N GLY A 69 8.67 -2.21 -2.86
CA GLY A 69 9.07 -3.15 -3.91
C GLY A 69 8.20 -3.03 -5.16
N LEU A 70 6.88 -2.88 -5.02
CA LEU A 70 5.99 -2.68 -6.15
C LEU A 70 6.29 -1.36 -6.85
N LEU A 71 6.50 -0.28 -6.10
CA LEU A 71 6.87 1.01 -6.68
C LEU A 71 8.19 0.91 -7.47
N LEU A 72 9.19 0.19 -6.96
CA LEU A 72 10.43 -0.06 -7.70
C LEU A 72 10.17 -0.80 -9.02
N LEU A 73 9.34 -1.85 -8.99
CA LEU A 73 8.97 -2.61 -10.18
C LEU A 73 8.21 -1.75 -11.20
N VAL A 74 7.30 -0.88 -10.74
CA VAL A 74 6.51 0.00 -11.62
C VAL A 74 7.36 1.09 -12.23
N VAL A 75 8.24 1.73 -11.45
CA VAL A 75 9.13 2.79 -11.96
C VAL A 75 10.16 2.22 -12.94
N GLN A 76 10.64 1.00 -12.70
CA GLN A 76 11.54 0.32 -13.63
C GLN A 76 10.83 -0.24 -14.86
N GLY A 77 9.62 -0.79 -14.68
CA GLY A 77 8.85 -1.50 -15.69
C GLY A 77 7.90 -0.64 -16.54
N GLY A 78 7.68 0.64 -16.22
CA GLY A 78 6.70 1.51 -16.87
C GLY A 78 7.21 2.91 -17.29
N ILE A 79 6.83 3.30 -18.53
CA ILE A 79 6.96 4.59 -19.26
C ILE A 79 8.38 5.18 -19.49
N PHE A 80 9.33 5.10 -18.55
CA PHE A 80 10.62 5.79 -18.69
C PHE A 80 11.82 4.92 -19.08
N GLY A 81 11.67 3.59 -19.15
CA GLY A 81 12.68 2.70 -19.74
C GLY A 81 14.10 2.89 -19.18
N GLN A 82 14.23 3.30 -17.91
CA GLN A 82 15.54 3.53 -17.31
C GLN A 82 15.97 2.33 -16.48
N THR A 83 17.23 1.93 -16.70
CA THR A 83 18.01 1.14 -15.74
C THR A 83 17.97 1.82 -14.38
N LEU A 84 17.94 1.05 -13.28
CA LEU A 84 17.97 1.57 -11.91
C LEU A 84 19.03 2.68 -11.78
N SER A 85 18.56 3.91 -11.59
CA SER A 85 19.40 5.09 -11.42
C SER A 85 19.19 5.68 -10.02
N PRO A 86 20.11 6.55 -9.54
CA PRO A 86 19.85 7.32 -8.32
C PRO A 86 18.56 8.14 -8.37
N GLU A 87 18.12 8.54 -9.56
CA GLU A 87 16.87 9.27 -9.78
C GLU A 87 15.66 8.35 -9.53
N THR A 88 15.70 7.10 -10.02
CA THR A 88 14.67 6.09 -9.77
C THR A 88 14.45 5.81 -8.28
N GLU A 89 15.54 5.73 -7.52
CA GLU A 89 15.47 5.54 -6.06
C GLU A 89 14.79 6.73 -5.37
N GLU A 90 15.14 7.95 -5.79
CA GLU A 90 14.56 9.17 -5.26
C GLU A 90 13.07 9.32 -5.60
N GLU A 91 12.70 9.07 -6.85
CA GLU A 91 11.30 9.05 -7.29
C GLU A 91 10.47 8.03 -6.50
N THR A 92 10.99 6.82 -6.35
CA THR A 92 10.36 5.75 -5.58
C THR A 92 10.16 6.16 -4.12
N PHE A 93 11.18 6.76 -3.49
CA PHE A 93 11.08 7.25 -2.13
C PHE A 93 9.97 8.30 -1.99
N TRP A 94 9.91 9.28 -2.89
CA TRP A 94 8.91 10.35 -2.80
C TRP A 94 7.50 9.86 -3.08
N MET A 95 7.31 8.89 -3.98
CA MET A 95 6.01 8.24 -4.16
C MET A 95 5.59 7.47 -2.92
N PHE A 96 6.50 6.69 -2.33
CA PHE A 96 6.24 5.97 -1.09
C PHE A 96 5.88 6.94 0.05
N PHE A 97 6.67 8.00 0.24
CA PHE A 97 6.41 9.04 1.23
C PHE A 97 5.03 9.69 1.01
N SER A 98 4.67 10.00 -0.24
CA SER A 98 3.38 10.59 -0.58
C SER A 98 2.22 9.66 -0.26
N LEU A 99 2.32 8.36 -0.56
CA LEU A 99 1.31 7.38 -0.15
C LEU A 99 1.16 7.31 1.37
N MET A 100 2.28 7.29 2.09
CA MET A 100 2.30 7.20 3.54
C MET A 100 1.70 8.44 4.23
N GLU A 101 2.14 9.63 3.81
CA GLU A 101 1.82 10.88 4.51
C GLU A 101 0.61 11.60 3.90
N CYS A 102 0.58 11.76 2.57
CA CYS A 102 -0.47 12.51 1.86
C CYS A 102 -1.75 11.68 1.69
N SER A 103 -1.63 10.40 1.37
CA SER A 103 -2.79 9.47 1.31
C SER A 103 -3.11 8.83 2.67
N HIS A 104 -2.42 9.25 3.74
CA HIS A 104 -2.61 8.82 5.12
C HIS A 104 -2.45 7.31 5.39
N LEU A 105 -1.80 6.57 4.48
CA LEU A 105 -1.54 5.14 4.65
C LEU A 105 -0.70 4.86 5.91
N ASN A 106 0.11 5.81 6.38
CA ASN A 106 0.88 5.68 7.62
C ASN A 106 0.01 5.34 8.85
N GLY A 107 -1.28 5.71 8.84
CA GLY A 107 -2.22 5.40 9.91
C GLY A 107 -2.43 3.89 10.10
N PHE A 108 -2.23 3.08 9.04
CA PHE A 108 -2.26 1.63 9.12
C PHE A 108 -1.07 1.05 9.88
N TYR A 109 0.03 1.80 9.98
CA TYR A 109 1.32 1.31 10.48
C TYR A 109 1.74 1.94 11.81
N ARG A 110 1.07 3.02 12.24
CA ARG A 110 1.28 3.59 13.57
C ARG A 110 1.07 2.54 14.66
N ARG A 111 1.72 2.75 15.81
CA ARG A 111 1.59 1.87 16.98
C ARG A 111 0.11 1.57 17.29
N GLN A 112 -0.21 0.28 17.49
CA GLN A 112 -1.59 -0.25 17.69
C GLN A 112 -2.49 -0.22 16.44
N PHE A 113 -1.95 0.14 15.28
CA PHE A 113 -2.63 0.10 13.98
C PHE A 113 -4.00 0.82 13.96
N PRO A 114 -4.10 2.06 14.45
CA PRO A 114 -5.38 2.69 14.76
C PRO A 114 -6.27 2.88 13.53
N LEU A 115 -5.70 3.21 12.36
CA LEU A 115 -6.51 3.32 11.14
C LEU A 115 -6.86 1.94 10.58
N LEU A 116 -5.97 0.96 10.67
CA LEU A 116 -6.25 -0.43 10.26
C LEU A 116 -7.45 -0.99 11.06
N GLN A 117 -7.47 -0.79 12.38
CA GLN A 117 -8.58 -1.22 13.24
C GLN A 117 -9.91 -0.60 12.82
N ARG A 118 -9.91 0.69 12.40
CA ARG A 118 -11.13 1.33 11.86
C ARG A 118 -11.57 0.72 10.54
N TYR A 119 -10.64 0.37 9.66
CA TYR A 119 -10.95 -0.29 8.39
C TYR A 119 -11.47 -1.71 8.60
N LEU A 120 -10.93 -2.46 9.57
CA LEU A 120 -11.42 -3.79 9.93
C LEU A 120 -12.85 -3.72 10.49
N TRP A 121 -13.11 -2.77 11.38
CA TRP A 121 -14.46 -2.51 11.88
C TRP A 121 -15.42 -2.09 10.76
N ALA A 122 -15.01 -1.16 9.88
CA ALA A 122 -15.81 -0.73 8.75
C ALA A 122 -16.14 -1.89 7.81
N PHE A 123 -15.18 -2.78 7.56
CA PHE A 123 -15.38 -3.97 6.77
C PHE A 123 -16.42 -4.91 7.40
N GLU A 124 -16.37 -5.14 8.71
CA GLU A 124 -17.34 -5.98 9.44
C GLU A 124 -18.78 -5.48 9.31
N GLU A 125 -18.98 -4.16 9.39
CA GLU A 125 -20.29 -3.55 9.17
C GLU A 125 -20.75 -3.73 7.71
N LEU A 126 -19.85 -3.46 6.75
CA LEU A 126 -20.20 -3.53 5.34
C LEU A 126 -20.51 -4.96 4.89
N ILE A 127 -19.67 -5.96 5.22
CA ILE A 127 -19.88 -7.35 4.80
C ILE A 127 -21.20 -7.92 5.32
N SER A 128 -21.62 -7.52 6.52
CA SER A 128 -22.88 -7.95 7.12
C SER A 128 -24.09 -7.51 6.31
N SER A 129 -24.01 -6.35 5.65
CA SER A 129 -25.06 -5.80 4.79
C SER A 129 -24.95 -6.25 3.32
N THR A 130 -23.73 -6.40 2.80
CA THR A 130 -23.49 -6.70 1.38
C THR A 130 -23.45 -8.19 1.08
N LEU A 131 -22.87 -9.00 1.96
CA LEU A 131 -22.67 -10.44 1.77
C LEU A 131 -23.16 -11.25 2.99
N PRO A 132 -24.42 -11.09 3.45
CA PRO A 132 -24.90 -11.67 4.71
C PRO A 132 -24.76 -13.19 4.78
N GLU A 133 -24.98 -13.90 3.68
CA GLU A 133 -24.82 -15.36 3.59
C GLU A 133 -23.36 -15.78 3.80
N LEU A 134 -22.41 -15.06 3.21
CA LEU A 134 -20.99 -15.35 3.36
C LEU A 134 -20.52 -15.01 4.78
N GLN A 135 -21.00 -13.88 5.33
CA GLN A 135 -20.73 -13.50 6.71
C GLN A 135 -21.22 -14.55 7.70
N GLN A 136 -22.44 -15.08 7.50
CA GLN A 136 -22.99 -16.15 8.33
C GLN A 136 -22.14 -17.42 8.25
N HIS A 137 -21.68 -17.78 7.04
CA HIS A 137 -20.79 -18.92 6.85
C HIS A 137 -19.46 -18.73 7.56
N PHE A 138 -18.82 -17.57 7.43
CA PHE A 138 -17.57 -17.26 8.14
C PHE A 138 -17.74 -17.32 9.66
N CYS A 139 -18.86 -16.81 10.20
CA CYS A 139 -19.17 -16.93 11.62
C CYS A 139 -19.32 -18.40 12.05
N LYS A 140 -20.00 -19.23 11.25
CA LYS A 140 -20.17 -20.67 11.53
C LYS A 140 -18.83 -21.41 11.54
N GLU A 141 -17.94 -21.06 10.63
CA GLU A 141 -16.59 -21.62 10.54
C GLU A 141 -15.60 -20.97 11.53
N ASN A 142 -16.06 -20.06 12.40
CA ASN A 142 -15.22 -19.29 13.34
C ASN A 142 -14.05 -18.55 12.67
N LEU A 143 -14.24 -18.11 11.43
CA LEU A 143 -13.25 -17.33 10.68
C LEU A 143 -13.35 -15.85 11.08
N GLN A 144 -12.31 -15.32 11.71
CA GLN A 144 -12.15 -13.89 11.94
C GLN A 144 -11.59 -13.21 10.70
N HIS A 145 -12.15 -12.08 10.29
CA HIS A 145 -11.71 -11.36 9.08
C HIS A 145 -10.26 -10.86 9.17
N THR A 146 -9.79 -10.59 10.38
CA THR A 146 -8.41 -10.18 10.67
C THR A 146 -7.38 -11.19 10.15
N VAL A 147 -7.73 -12.47 10.02
CA VAL A 147 -6.85 -13.55 9.54
C VAL A 147 -6.35 -13.29 8.11
N TYR A 148 -7.15 -12.67 7.25
CA TYR A 148 -6.76 -12.36 5.87
C TYR A 148 -6.66 -10.85 5.60
N LEU A 149 -7.54 -10.04 6.20
CA LEU A 149 -7.59 -8.60 5.95
C LEU A 149 -6.37 -7.83 6.45
N HIS A 150 -5.71 -8.28 7.53
CA HIS A 150 -4.48 -7.63 8.00
C HIS A 150 -3.46 -7.56 6.86
N GLN A 151 -3.24 -8.68 6.16
CA GLN A 151 -2.27 -8.74 5.09
C GLN A 151 -2.75 -7.97 3.85
N TRP A 152 -4.04 -8.08 3.51
CA TRP A 152 -4.62 -7.37 2.36
C TRP A 152 -4.50 -5.86 2.54
N PHE A 153 -4.82 -5.33 3.72
CA PHE A 153 -4.85 -3.88 3.95
C PHE A 153 -3.45 -3.32 4.18
N LEU A 154 -2.61 -3.98 4.98
CA LEU A 154 -1.23 -3.53 5.19
C LEU A 154 -0.46 -3.51 3.88
N THR A 155 -0.60 -4.54 3.03
CA THR A 155 0.18 -4.61 1.78
C THR A 155 -0.57 -4.10 0.56
N LEU A 156 -1.74 -3.47 0.71
CA LEU A 156 -2.59 -3.07 -0.42
C LEU A 156 -2.73 -4.20 -1.45
N PHE A 157 -3.07 -5.40 -0.96
CA PHE A 157 -3.23 -6.67 -1.68
C PHE A 157 -1.97 -7.29 -2.31
N ILE A 158 -0.83 -6.58 -2.35
CA ILE A 158 0.40 -7.01 -3.05
C ILE A 158 0.84 -8.42 -2.65
N SER A 159 0.81 -8.70 -1.34
CA SER A 159 1.32 -9.97 -0.83
C SER A 159 0.28 -11.10 -0.85
N SER A 160 -0.94 -10.83 -1.35
CA SER A 160 -2.08 -11.74 -1.28
C SER A 160 -2.71 -12.07 -2.64
N LEU A 161 -2.55 -11.22 -3.64
CA LEU A 161 -3.14 -11.38 -4.97
C LEU A 161 -2.07 -11.34 -6.08
N PRO A 162 -2.36 -11.89 -7.28
CA PRO A 162 -1.48 -11.77 -8.44
C PRO A 162 -1.24 -10.31 -8.82
N LEU A 163 0.00 -9.97 -9.21
CA LEU A 163 0.40 -8.59 -9.52
C LEU A 163 -0.48 -7.87 -10.57
N PRO A 164 -0.89 -8.49 -11.69
CA PRO A 164 -1.78 -7.82 -12.64
C PRO A 164 -3.09 -7.34 -12.03
N MET A 165 -3.65 -8.09 -11.07
CA MET A 165 -4.86 -7.71 -10.35
C MET A 165 -4.58 -6.58 -9.36
N VAL A 166 -3.46 -6.65 -8.65
CA VAL A 166 -3.03 -5.63 -7.70
C VAL A 166 -2.86 -4.27 -8.37
N LEU A 167 -2.28 -4.22 -9.57
CA LEU A 167 -2.07 -2.97 -10.31
C LEU A 167 -3.40 -2.27 -10.63
N VAL A 168 -4.42 -3.01 -11.08
CA VAL A 168 -5.76 -2.46 -11.33
C VAL A 168 -6.41 -1.93 -10.05
N PHE A 169 -6.24 -2.62 -8.91
CA PHE A 169 -6.75 -2.15 -7.63
C PHE A 169 -6.01 -0.91 -7.14
N TRP A 170 -4.71 -0.85 -7.37
CA TRP A 170 -3.88 0.30 -7.04
C TRP A 170 -4.30 1.56 -7.80
N ASP A 171 -4.62 1.45 -9.09
CA ASP A 171 -5.16 2.58 -9.86
C ASP A 171 -6.43 3.14 -9.20
N ALA A 172 -7.36 2.26 -8.82
CA ALA A 172 -8.59 2.65 -8.13
C ALA A 172 -8.31 3.29 -6.77
N ILE A 173 -7.41 2.71 -5.95
CA ILE A 173 -7.06 3.23 -4.63
C ILE A 173 -6.34 4.58 -4.71
N ILE A 174 -5.46 4.78 -5.68
CA ILE A 174 -4.75 6.04 -5.86
C ILE A 174 -5.71 7.14 -6.31
N CYS A 175 -6.65 6.84 -7.20
CA CYS A 175 -7.62 7.81 -7.72
C CYS A 175 -8.74 8.12 -6.72
N GLY A 176 -9.32 7.09 -6.10
CA GLY A 176 -10.46 7.21 -5.19
C GLY A 176 -10.09 7.43 -3.73
N GLY A 177 -8.85 7.12 -3.35
CA GLY A 177 -8.35 7.20 -1.98
C GLY A 177 -8.38 5.86 -1.24
N LEU A 178 -7.82 5.86 -0.03
CA LEU A 178 -7.59 4.63 0.74
C LEU A 178 -8.89 3.87 1.07
N GLN A 179 -10.03 4.55 1.17
CA GLN A 179 -11.32 3.90 1.45
C GLN A 179 -11.77 2.90 0.39
N GLU A 180 -11.28 3.00 -0.85
CA GLU A 180 -11.61 2.09 -1.95
C GLU A 180 -11.22 0.62 -1.66
N ILE A 181 -10.28 0.41 -0.75
CA ILE A 181 -9.90 -0.93 -0.30
C ILE A 181 -11.10 -1.71 0.24
N LEU A 182 -12.08 -1.05 0.88
CA LEU A 182 -13.25 -1.69 1.45
C LEU A 182 -14.19 -2.28 0.40
N PRO A 183 -14.76 -1.49 -0.55
CA PRO A 183 -15.64 -2.02 -1.58
C PRO A 183 -14.90 -2.98 -2.52
N ILE A 184 -13.61 -2.74 -2.83
CA ILE A 184 -12.80 -3.69 -3.62
C ILE A 184 -12.71 -5.05 -2.91
N SER A 185 -12.42 -5.06 -1.60
CA SER A 185 -12.33 -6.32 -0.84
C SER A 185 -13.63 -7.10 -0.82
N LEU A 186 -14.76 -6.39 -0.68
CA LEU A 186 -16.08 -7.01 -0.72
C LEU A 186 -16.41 -7.55 -2.11
N SER A 187 -16.06 -6.82 -3.16
CA SER A 187 -16.26 -7.26 -4.53
C SER A 187 -15.44 -8.52 -4.85
N VAL A 188 -14.19 -8.59 -4.39
CA VAL A 188 -13.37 -9.82 -4.49
C VAL A 188 -14.05 -10.99 -3.79
N LEU A 189 -14.55 -10.79 -2.57
CA LEU A 189 -15.29 -11.85 -1.85
C LEU A 189 -16.61 -12.22 -2.53
N GLN A 190 -17.29 -11.27 -3.16
CA GLN A 190 -18.51 -11.52 -3.94
C GLN A 190 -18.23 -12.43 -5.14
N LEU A 191 -17.11 -12.21 -5.85
CA LEU A 191 -16.66 -13.09 -6.93
C LEU A 191 -16.32 -14.50 -6.43
N LEU A 192 -15.73 -14.59 -5.25
CA LEU A 192 -15.30 -15.86 -4.63
C LEU A 192 -16.42 -16.57 -3.84
N LYS A 193 -17.57 -15.91 -3.62
CA LYS A 193 -18.62 -16.34 -2.69
C LYS A 193 -19.05 -17.80 -2.90
N ALA A 194 -19.34 -18.19 -4.14
CA ALA A 194 -19.82 -19.53 -4.47
C ALA A 194 -18.80 -20.64 -4.13
N THR A 195 -17.51 -20.32 -4.16
CA THR A 195 -16.42 -21.22 -3.80
C THR A 195 -16.24 -21.27 -2.29
N LEU A 196 -16.20 -20.10 -1.64
CA LEU A 196 -15.95 -19.97 -0.20
C LEU A 196 -17.06 -20.59 0.66
N LEU A 197 -18.33 -20.52 0.23
CA LEU A 197 -19.46 -21.13 0.94
C LEU A 197 -19.38 -22.66 1.05
N LYS A 198 -18.52 -23.31 0.25
CA LYS A 198 -18.32 -24.76 0.26
C LYS A 198 -17.13 -25.20 1.11
N MET A 199 -16.31 -24.25 1.54
CA MET A 199 -15.04 -24.49 2.24
C MET A 199 -15.21 -24.36 3.75
N LYS A 200 -14.48 -25.18 4.51
CA LYS A 200 -14.31 -25.03 5.96
C LYS A 200 -13.20 -24.03 6.30
N PHE A 201 -13.09 -23.64 7.56
CA PHE A 201 -12.05 -22.73 8.06
C PHE A 201 -10.64 -22.97 7.47
N GLU A 202 -10.10 -24.19 7.60
CA GLU A 202 -8.74 -24.51 7.14
C GLU A 202 -8.58 -24.35 5.62
N GLU A 203 -9.62 -24.73 4.86
CA GLU A 203 -9.67 -24.62 3.41
C GLU A 203 -9.74 -23.14 2.98
N ILE A 204 -10.52 -22.31 3.67
CA ILE A 204 -10.61 -20.87 3.38
C ILE A 204 -9.26 -20.19 3.64
N VAL A 205 -8.63 -20.46 4.78
CA VAL A 205 -7.31 -19.89 5.12
C VAL A 205 -6.24 -20.34 4.13
N SER A 206 -6.25 -21.61 3.75
CA SER A 206 -5.34 -22.13 2.72
C SER A 206 -5.62 -21.48 1.36
N PHE A 207 -6.89 -21.35 0.97
CA PHE A 207 -7.30 -20.74 -0.28
C PHE A 207 -6.76 -19.31 -0.39
N PHE A 208 -7.03 -18.45 0.60
CA PHE A 208 -6.55 -17.07 0.61
C PHE A 208 -5.02 -16.96 0.55
N LYS A 209 -4.28 -17.86 1.20
CA LYS A 209 -2.80 -17.89 1.13
C LYS A 209 -2.29 -18.26 -0.26
N THR A 210 -3.00 -19.12 -0.98
CA THR A 210 -2.57 -19.60 -2.30
C THR A 210 -2.96 -18.68 -3.46
N MET A 211 -3.87 -17.71 -3.26
CA MET A 211 -4.37 -16.84 -4.33
C MET A 211 -3.24 -16.13 -5.10
N ARG A 212 -2.20 -15.65 -4.42
CA ARG A 212 -1.03 -15.02 -5.07
C ARG A 212 -0.27 -15.97 -5.98
N SER A 213 -0.15 -17.24 -5.59
CA SER A 213 0.65 -18.26 -6.28
C SER A 213 -0.09 -18.99 -7.40
N GLN A 214 -1.40 -18.80 -7.52
CA GLN A 214 -2.18 -19.37 -8.62
C GLN A 214 -1.87 -18.60 -9.90
N GLN A 215 -0.75 -18.88 -10.54
CA GLN A 215 -0.50 -18.47 -11.92
C GLN A 215 -1.00 -19.59 -12.84
N GLN A 216 -2.31 -19.60 -13.09
CA GLN A 216 -2.84 -20.40 -14.20
C GLN A 216 -2.55 -19.64 -15.49
N GLU A 217 -1.82 -20.28 -16.41
CA GLU A 217 -1.37 -19.69 -17.69
C GLU A 217 -2.54 -19.13 -18.54
N ASP A 218 -3.78 -19.56 -18.27
CA ASP A 218 -4.99 -19.13 -18.99
C ASP A 218 -5.89 -18.15 -18.20
N CYS A 219 -5.49 -17.72 -17.00
CA CYS A 219 -6.34 -16.84 -16.18
C CYS A 219 -6.04 -15.36 -16.44
N ASP A 220 -7.01 -14.66 -17.04
CA ASP A 220 -6.93 -13.21 -17.22
C ASP A 220 -7.24 -12.46 -15.91
N PHE A 221 -6.21 -12.34 -15.08
CA PHE A 221 -6.28 -11.65 -13.79
C PHE A 221 -6.63 -10.16 -13.92
N GLU A 222 -6.24 -9.51 -15.02
CA GLU A 222 -6.54 -8.10 -15.25
C GLU A 222 -8.05 -7.92 -15.49
N SER A 223 -8.65 -8.75 -16.34
CA SER A 223 -10.11 -8.74 -16.55
C SER A 223 -10.88 -9.05 -15.26
N ILE A 224 -10.43 -10.04 -14.47
CA ILE A 224 -11.04 -10.35 -13.17
C ILE A 224 -10.96 -9.13 -12.23
N ALA A 225 -9.82 -8.45 -12.19
CA ALA A 225 -9.63 -7.26 -11.38
C ALA A 225 -10.56 -6.11 -11.82
N ARG A 226 -10.67 -5.89 -13.13
CA ARG A 226 -11.57 -4.85 -13.69
C ARG A 226 -13.03 -5.15 -13.35
N ILE A 227 -13.46 -6.42 -13.43
CA ILE A 227 -14.79 -6.84 -12.99
C ILE A 227 -14.97 -6.57 -11.48
N ALA A 228 -13.96 -6.87 -10.66
CA ALA A 228 -14.02 -6.60 -9.23
C ALA A 228 -14.13 -5.08 -8.93
N VAL A 229 -13.36 -4.23 -9.61
CA VAL A 229 -13.47 -2.77 -9.47
C VAL A 229 -14.85 -2.27 -9.91
N LEU A 230 -15.36 -2.70 -11.06
CA LEU A 230 -16.71 -2.34 -11.51
C LEU A 230 -17.80 -2.81 -10.55
N GLY A 231 -17.64 -4.00 -9.96
CA GLY A 231 -18.54 -4.49 -8.92
C GLY A 231 -18.47 -3.67 -7.64
N SER A 232 -17.30 -3.10 -7.33
CA SER A 232 -17.09 -2.27 -6.14
C SER A 232 -17.85 -0.94 -6.18
N ASP A 233 -18.09 -0.38 -7.37
CA ASP A 233 -18.88 0.85 -7.57
C ASP A 233 -20.32 0.72 -7.06
N SER A 234 -20.86 -0.51 -7.03
CA SER A 234 -22.20 -0.80 -6.51
C SER A 234 -22.27 -0.82 -4.98
N ILE A 235 -21.12 -0.80 -4.29
CA ILE A 235 -21.00 -0.90 -2.84
C ILE A 235 -20.73 0.50 -2.28
N SER A 236 -21.79 1.17 -1.86
CA SER A 236 -21.68 2.48 -1.19
C SER A 236 -21.23 2.32 0.27
N ILE A 237 -20.24 3.11 0.67
CA ILE A 237 -19.83 3.22 2.08
C ILE A 237 -20.76 4.22 2.77
N PRO A 238 -21.56 3.81 3.79
CA PRO A 238 -22.43 4.72 4.51
C PRO A 238 -21.68 5.88 5.18
N ASP A 239 -22.32 7.05 5.26
CA ASP A 239 -21.70 8.28 5.80
C ASP A 239 -21.13 8.11 7.21
N HIS A 240 -21.83 7.39 8.10
CA HIS A 240 -21.36 7.16 9.46
C HIS A 240 -20.06 6.35 9.51
N ILE A 241 -19.82 5.45 8.55
CA ILE A 241 -18.55 4.73 8.41
C ILE A 241 -17.48 5.71 7.92
N LEU A 242 -17.78 6.49 6.87
CA LEU A 242 -16.85 7.48 6.33
C LEU A 242 -16.43 8.51 7.39
N GLU A 243 -17.34 8.95 8.25
CA GLU A 243 -17.05 9.82 9.39
C GLU A 243 -16.05 9.18 10.35
N VAL A 244 -16.21 7.89 10.69
CA VAL A 244 -15.27 7.17 11.56
C VAL A 244 -13.90 7.05 10.90
N LEU A 245 -13.83 6.72 9.61
CA LEU A 245 -12.58 6.61 8.87
C LEU A 245 -11.81 7.95 8.83
N ARG A 246 -12.52 9.06 8.63
CA ARG A 246 -11.94 10.42 8.52
C ARG A 246 -11.58 11.09 9.85
N ARG A 247 -11.98 10.53 11.00
CA ARG A 247 -11.64 11.11 12.31
C ARG A 247 -10.12 11.24 12.44
N PRO A 248 -9.60 12.31 13.07
CA PRO A 248 -8.19 12.36 13.41
C PRO A 248 -7.76 11.12 14.19
N LEU A 249 -6.59 10.58 13.86
CA LEU A 249 -6.00 9.51 14.66
C LEU A 249 -5.50 10.11 15.98
N PRO A 250 -5.59 9.38 17.11
CA PRO A 250 -5.07 9.87 18.38
C PRO A 250 -3.63 10.35 18.24
N LEU A 251 -3.37 11.59 18.67
CA LEU A 251 -2.01 12.08 18.89
C LEU A 251 -1.41 11.29 20.05
N ARG A 252 -0.12 10.98 19.97
CA ARG A 252 0.55 10.21 21.01
C ARG A 252 0.87 11.12 22.20
N THR A 253 0.83 10.58 23.42
CA THR A 253 1.35 11.26 24.61
C THR A 253 2.85 11.57 24.52
N ASP A 254 3.57 10.86 23.63
CA ASP A 254 5.00 11.04 23.34
C ASP A 254 5.28 12.15 22.29
N ASP A 255 4.25 12.69 21.61
CA ASP A 255 4.37 13.73 20.56
C ASP A 255 4.88 15.08 21.08
N LEU A 256 5.05 15.24 22.40
CA LEU A 256 5.54 16.47 23.01
C LEU A 256 7.06 16.66 22.84
N MET A 257 7.82 15.67 22.32
CA MET A 257 9.29 15.68 22.39
C MET A 257 10.05 15.36 21.08
N VAL A 258 9.38 15.21 19.93
CA VAL A 258 10.08 14.95 18.64
C VAL A 258 10.44 16.27 17.94
N PRO A 259 11.71 16.51 17.53
CA PRO A 259 12.12 17.78 16.94
C PRO A 259 11.47 18.02 15.56
N LYS A 260 10.47 18.92 15.52
CA LYS A 260 9.85 19.48 14.29
C LYS A 260 10.84 20.07 13.26
N MET A 261 12.13 20.20 13.61
CA MET A 261 13.18 20.78 12.76
C MET A 261 13.51 19.93 11.52
N GLN A 262 13.48 18.59 11.59
CA GLN A 262 13.81 17.74 10.44
C GLN A 262 12.67 17.72 9.40
N GLN A 263 11.42 17.67 9.85
CA GLN A 263 10.24 17.78 8.97
C GLN A 263 10.20 19.13 8.26
N ALA A 264 10.45 20.25 8.95
CA ALA A 264 10.44 21.59 8.33
C ALA A 264 11.54 21.78 7.27
N ALA A 265 12.73 21.20 7.47
CA ALA A 265 13.80 21.23 6.47
C ALA A 265 13.45 20.39 5.24
N VAL A 266 12.80 19.23 5.44
CA VAL A 266 12.34 18.35 4.35
C VAL A 266 11.16 18.97 3.61
N PHE A 267 10.17 19.54 4.29
CA PHE A 267 9.10 20.31 3.67
C PHE A 267 9.64 21.55 2.92
N SER A 268 10.60 22.26 3.49
CA SER A 268 11.28 23.36 2.80
C SER A 268 12.07 22.88 1.58
N TYR A 269 12.61 21.66 1.60
CA TYR A 269 13.31 21.06 0.47
C TYR A 269 12.33 20.62 -0.63
N ILE A 270 11.25 19.94 -0.26
CA ILE A 270 10.13 19.59 -1.16
C ILE A 270 9.59 20.85 -1.84
N TRP A 271 9.36 21.92 -1.06
CA TRP A 271 8.91 23.23 -1.54
C TRP A 271 9.95 23.94 -2.42
N LYS A 272 11.25 23.70 -2.20
CA LYS A 272 12.35 24.26 -3.02
C LYS A 272 12.57 23.50 -4.33
N LEU A 273 12.33 22.19 -4.36
CA LEU A 273 12.40 21.37 -5.58
C LEU A 273 11.16 21.52 -6.48
N HIS A 274 10.07 22.04 -5.92
CA HIS A 274 8.81 22.20 -6.61
C HIS A 274 8.35 23.65 -6.45
N THR A 275 8.87 24.55 -7.29
CA THR A 275 8.13 25.80 -7.53
C THR A 275 6.74 25.42 -8.04
N PRO A 276 5.70 26.22 -7.77
CA PRO A 276 4.35 25.94 -8.25
C PRO A 276 4.30 25.60 -9.75
N GLU A 277 5.19 26.18 -10.57
CA GLU A 277 5.30 25.87 -12.00
C GLU A 277 5.87 24.47 -12.29
N GLN A 278 6.88 23.99 -11.56
CA GLN A 278 7.48 22.65 -11.78
C GLN A 278 6.63 21.52 -11.19
N CYS A 279 5.90 21.80 -10.10
CA CYS A 279 4.89 20.89 -9.58
C CYS A 279 3.71 20.80 -10.54
N HIS A 280 3.25 21.92 -11.11
CA HIS A 280 2.23 21.89 -12.17
C HIS A 280 2.72 21.18 -13.42
N GLU A 281 3.97 21.32 -13.86
CA GLU A 281 4.46 20.64 -15.08
C GLU A 281 4.69 19.13 -14.87
N LYS A 282 5.06 18.70 -13.65
CA LYS A 282 5.17 17.26 -13.29
C LYS A 282 3.82 16.64 -12.97
N ILE A 283 2.93 17.37 -12.27
CA ILE A 283 1.55 16.96 -12.04
C ILE A 283 0.75 17.02 -13.34
N GLU A 284 0.97 17.97 -14.25
CA GLU A 284 0.44 17.99 -15.62
C GLU A 284 1.06 16.89 -16.46
N LYS A 285 2.33 16.50 -16.29
CA LYS A 285 2.82 15.27 -16.94
C LYS A 285 2.23 13.99 -16.36
N VAL A 286 1.81 13.99 -15.09
CA VAL A 286 1.08 12.88 -14.44
C VAL A 286 -0.43 12.94 -14.73
N SER A 287 -1.00 14.13 -14.99
CA SER A 287 -2.42 14.36 -15.28
C SER A 287 -2.73 14.55 -16.77
N ASP A 288 -1.76 14.75 -17.65
CA ASP A 288 -1.89 14.54 -19.11
C ASP A 288 -1.96 13.04 -19.42
N VAL A 289 -1.46 12.18 -18.53
CA VAL A 289 -1.74 10.74 -18.60
C VAL A 289 -3.21 10.47 -18.24
N SER A 290 -3.86 11.34 -17.44
CA SER A 290 -5.30 11.23 -17.15
C SER A 290 -6.22 11.66 -18.31
N VAL A 291 -5.68 12.19 -19.41
CA VAL A 291 -6.45 12.64 -20.60
C VAL A 291 -6.32 11.69 -21.80
N ARG A 292 -5.66 10.53 -21.65
CA ARG A 292 -5.63 9.47 -22.69
C ARG A 292 -6.33 8.16 -22.32
N TRP A 293 -7.03 8.13 -21.19
CA TRP A 293 -7.86 7.00 -20.78
C TRP A 293 -9.35 7.41 -20.73
N CYS A 294 -9.88 7.76 -21.90
CA CYS A 294 -11.30 7.76 -22.25
C CYS A 294 -11.45 7.06 -23.60
#